data_AF-A0A923Y9K4-F1
#
_entry.id   AF-A0A923Y9K4-F1
#
_cell.length_a   1.000
_cell.length_b   1.000
_cell.length_c   1.000
_cell.angle_alpha   90.00
_cell.angle_beta   90.00
_cell.angle_gamma   90.00
#
_symmetry.space_group_name_H-M   'P 1'
#
loop_
_entity.id
_entity.type
_entity.pdbx_description
1 polymer ?
#
loop_
_entity_poly.entity_id
_entity_poly.type
_entity_poly.pdbx_seq_one_letter_code
_entity_poly.pdbx_strand_id
1 'polypeptide(L)' 'MSRTIHHARILGPVPYLSDSGKRGNIPLGPCLVEQIDGHLIDVIWGSTGQKSTELPLEELAAAAEHGHLVLLD' A
#
# COMPACT_ATOMS: atom_id res chain seq x y z
N MET A 1 -10.73 -12.80 -12.84
CA MET A 1 -9.78 -11.91 -12.17
C MET A 1 -10.55 -10.71 -11.68
N SER A 2 -10.88 -10.70 -10.38
CA SER A 2 -11.54 -9.55 -9.76
C SER A 2 -10.48 -8.63 -9.19
N ARG A 3 -10.54 -7.35 -9.54
CA ARG A 3 -9.71 -6.30 -8.97
C ARG A 3 -10.60 -5.33 -8.23
N THR A 4 -10.28 -5.10 -6.96
CA THR A 4 -10.92 -4.06 -6.16
C THR A 4 -9.87 -3.03 -5.84
N ILE A 5 -10.19 -1.76 -6.09
CA ILE A 5 -9.30 -0.63 -5.79
C ILE A 5 -9.92 0.11 -4.62
N HIS A 6 -9.14 0.26 -3.57
CA HIS A 6 -9.50 1.03 -2.39
C HIS A 6 -8.72 2.34 -2.34
N HIS A 7 -9.41 3.41 -1.94
CA HIS A 7 -8.73 4.67 -1.60
C HIS A 7 -8.17 4.55 -0.18
N ALA A 8 -6.92 4.95 0.01
CA ALA A 8 -6.28 4.84 1.31
C ALA A 8 -5.38 6.03 1.61
N ARG A 9 -4.89 6.10 2.84
CA ARG A 9 -3.91 7.09 3.26
C ARG A 9 -2.85 6.47 4.15
N ILE A 10 -1.59 6.76 3.83
CA ILE A 10 -0.45 6.47 4.69
C ILE A 10 -0.33 7.59 5.73
N LEU A 11 -0.43 7.22 7.00
CA LEU A 11 -0.35 8.09 8.17
C LEU A 11 0.93 7.86 8.99
N GLY A 12 1.61 6.74 8.78
CA GLY A 12 2.83 6.37 9.49
C GLY A 12 3.77 5.50 8.64
N PRO A 13 4.83 4.96 9.25
CA PRO A 13 5.80 4.12 8.55
C PRO A 13 5.16 2.83 8.02
N VAL A 14 5.18 2.65 6.69
CA VAL A 14 4.82 1.40 6.02
C VAL A 14 6.03 0.95 5.19
N PRO A 15 6.73 -0.13 5.59
CA PRO A 15 7.93 -0.57 4.89
C PRO A 15 7.57 -1.11 3.50
N TYR A 16 8.45 -0.90 2.52
CA TYR A 16 8.37 -1.55 1.22
C TYR A 16 9.77 -1.89 0.70
N LEU A 17 9.82 -2.88 -0.19
CA LEU A 17 11.03 -3.26 -0.90
C LEU A 17 10.95 -2.71 -2.32
N SER A 18 11.86 -1.80 -2.67
CA SER A 18 11.96 -1.32 -4.05
C SER A 18 12.52 -2.40 -4.99
N ASP A 19 12.29 -2.25 -6.29
CA ASP A 19 12.88 -3.10 -7.34
C ASP A 19 14.41 -3.20 -7.28
N SER A 20 15.07 -2.19 -6.68
CA SER A 20 16.52 -2.17 -6.44
C SER A 20 16.97 -3.00 -5.23
N GLY A 21 16.04 -3.68 -4.54
CA GLY A 21 16.28 -4.42 -3.30
C GLY A 21 16.47 -3.53 -2.07
N LYS A 22 16.36 -2.20 -2.21
CA LYS A 22 16.43 -1.28 -1.08
C LYS A 22 15.11 -1.27 -0.32
N ARG A 23 15.21 -1.42 1.01
CA ARG A 23 14.10 -1.19 1.93
C ARG A 23 13.91 0.30 2.15
N GLY A 24 12.68 0.75 2.09
CA GLY A 24 12.26 2.12 2.40
C GLY A 24 10.89 2.13 3.05
N ASN A 25 10.36 3.32 3.29
CA ASN A 25 8.98 3.49 3.74
C ASN A 25 8.18 4.18 2.63
N ILE A 26 6.92 3.78 2.49
CA ILE A 26 5.97 4.48 1.62
C ILE A 26 5.79 5.91 2.18
N PRO A 27 5.87 6.95 1.34
CA PRO A 27 5.65 8.32 1.78
C PRO A 27 4.27 8.52 2.40
N LEU A 28 4.20 9.40 3.40
CA LEU A 28 2.93 9.82 3.99
C LEU A 28 2.03 10.51 2.95
N GLY A 29 0.73 10.26 3.03
CA GLY A 29 -0.26 10.89 2.16
C GLY A 29 -1.19 9.90 1.46
N PRO A 30 -1.97 10.39 0.48
CA PRO A 30 -2.91 9.56 -0.27
C PRO A 30 -2.22 8.43 -1.02
N CYS A 31 -2.85 7.26 -1.03
CA CYS A 31 -2.46 6.11 -1.83
C CYS A 31 -3.71 5.36 -2.32
N LEU A 32 -3.50 4.42 -3.23
CA LEU A 32 -4.49 3.43 -3.63
C LEU A 32 -3.98 2.05 -3.20
N VAL A 33 -4.91 1.16 -2.87
CA VAL A 33 -4.64 -0.24 -2.55
C VAL A 33 -5.43 -1.07 -3.57
N GLU A 34 -4.74 -1.72 -4.50
CA GLU A 34 -5.34 -2.66 -5.45
C GLU A 34 -5.23 -4.08 -4.90
N GLN A 35 -6.37 -4.72 -4.66
CA GLN A 35 -6.43 -6.12 -4.27
C GLN A 35 -6.78 -6.99 -5.49
N ILE A 36 -5.91 -7.96 -5.81
CA ILE A 36 -6.08 -8.90 -6.92
C ILE A 36 -6.39 -10.28 -6.36
N ASP A 37 -7.55 -10.82 -6.75
CA ASP A 37 -8.03 -12.16 -6.36
C ASP A 37 -7.94 -12.42 -4.84
N GLY A 38 -8.10 -11.37 -4.02
CA GLY A 38 -8.13 -11.43 -2.57
C GLY A 38 -6.78 -11.53 -1.85
N HIS A 39 -5.66 -11.69 -2.57
CA HIS A 39 -4.37 -12.04 -1.96
C HIS A 39 -3.24 -11.07 -2.30
N LEU A 40 -3.15 -10.63 -3.55
CA LEU A 40 -2.09 -9.72 -3.96
C LEU A 40 -2.54 -8.29 -3.72
N ILE A 41 -1.71 -7.53 -3.03
CA ILE A 41 -2.00 -6.14 -2.70
C ILE A 41 -0.91 -5.26 -3.31
N ASP A 42 -1.27 -4.49 -4.32
CA ASP A 42 -0.41 -3.43 -4.82
C ASP A 42 -0.78 -2.11 -4.13
N VAL A 43 0.21 -1.46 -3.52
CA VAL A 43 0.04 -0.13 -2.94
C VAL A 43 0.63 0.88 -3.91
N ILE A 44 -0.21 1.79 -4.40
CA ILE A 44 0.14 2.77 -5.42
C ILE A 44 0.13 4.17 -4.78
N TRP A 45 1.18 4.95 -5.00
CA TRP A 45 1.31 6.29 -4.42
C TRP A 45 1.96 7.32 -5.37
N GLY A 46 1.96 8.56 -4.89
CA GLY A 46 2.38 9.73 -5.65
C GLY A 46 1.21 10.39 -6.38
N SER A 47 1.41 11.64 -6.79
CA SER A 47 0.35 12.51 -7.33
C SER A 47 -0.38 11.96 -8.55
N THR A 48 0.25 11.04 -9.29
CA THR A 48 -0.29 10.42 -10.50
C THR A 48 -0.05 8.90 -10.54
N GLY A 49 0.14 8.24 -9.39
CA GLY A 49 0.40 6.79 -9.33
C GLY A 49 1.77 6.38 -9.91
N GLN A 50 2.77 7.26 -9.80
CA GLN A 50 4.12 7.07 -10.34
C GLN A 50 4.96 6.00 -9.64
N LYS A 51 4.50 5.49 -8.50
CA LYS A 51 5.16 4.43 -7.74
C LYS A 51 4.14 3.42 -7.26
N SER A 52 4.48 2.15 -7.35
CA SER A 52 3.72 1.08 -6.73
C SER A 52 4.64 0.02 -6.13
N THR A 53 4.10 -0.82 -5.26
CA THR A 53 4.81 -1.93 -4.64
C THR A 53 3.81 -2.97 -4.19
N GLU A 54 4.11 -4.22 -4.51
CA GLU A 54 3.40 -5.34 -3.91
C GLU A 54 3.78 -5.42 -2.43
N LEU A 55 2.78 -5.49 -1.57
CA LEU A 55 2.93 -5.78 -0.15
C LEU A 55 2.23 -7.09 0.20
N PRO A 56 2.81 -7.91 1.08
CA PRO A 56 2.09 -9.00 1.70
C PRO A 56 0.87 -8.47 2.46
N LEU A 57 -0.23 -9.24 2.46
CA LEU A 57 -1.44 -8.89 3.20
C LEU A 57 -1.14 -8.70 4.70
N GLU A 58 -0.22 -9.49 5.27
CA GLU A 58 0.16 -9.33 6.68
C GLU A 58 0.78 -7.95 7.00
N GLU A 59 1.62 -7.41 6.11
CA GLU A 59 2.27 -6.12 6.30
C GLU A 59 1.26 -4.98 6.17
N LEU A 60 0.32 -5.10 5.22
CA LEU A 60 -0.76 -4.12 5.09
C LEU A 60 -1.71 -4.15 6.31
N ALA A 61 -2.07 -5.36 6.77
CA ALA A 61 -2.92 -5.54 7.94
C ALA A 61 -2.25 -5.00 9.20
N ALA A 62 -0.96 -5.27 9.40
CA ALA A 62 -0.18 -4.71 10.49
C ALA A 62 -0.13 -3.18 10.39
N ALA A 63 0.11 -2.60 9.20
CA ALA A 63 0.09 -1.15 9.02
C ALA A 63 -1.27 -0.54 9.39
N ALA A 64 -2.38 -1.21 9.06
CA ALA A 64 -3.72 -0.79 9.44
C ALA A 64 -3.96 -0.88 10.95
N GLU A 65 -3.56 -1.98 11.58
CA GLU A 65 -3.69 -2.20 13.04
C GLU A 65 -2.91 -1.15 13.85
N HIS A 66 -1.71 -0.78 13.39
CA HIS A 66 -0.89 0.27 14.01
C HIS A 66 -1.35 1.70 13.65
N GLY A 67 -2.39 1.85 12.83
CA GLY A 67 -2.90 3.15 12.39
C GLY A 67 -1.98 3.90 11.41
N HIS A 68 -1.02 3.19 10.79
CA HIS A 68 -0.12 3.74 9.78
C HIS A 68 -0.75 3.76 8.39
N LEU A 69 -1.83 3.00 8.18
CA LEU A 69 -2.62 2.96 6.96
C LEU A 69 -4.10 2.99 7.32
N VAL A 70 -4.89 3.73 6.55
CA VAL A 70 -6.35 3.74 6.68
C VAL A 70 -6.99 3.63 5.29
N LEU A 71 -7.96 2.72 5.15
CA LEU A 71 -8.86 2.67 3.99
C LEU A 71 -9.96 3.72 4.16
N LEU A 72 -10.32 4.41 3.08
CA LEU A 72 -11.20 5.59 3.10
C LEU A 72 -12.57 5.33 2.46
N ASP A 73 -12.82 4.10 2.01
CA ASP A 73 -14.05 3.67 1.34
C ASP A 73 -14.91 2.70 2.17
#